data_AF-A0A524MY91-F1
#
_entry.id   AF-A0A524MY91-F1
#
_cell.length_a   1.000
_cell.length_b   1.000
_cell.length_c   1.000
_cell.angle_alpha   90.00
_cell.angle_beta   90.00
_cell.angle_gamma   90.00
#
_symmetry.space_group_name_H-M   'P 1'
#
loop_
_entity.id
_entity.type
_entity.pdbx_description
1 polymer ?
#
loop_
_entity_poly.entity_id
_entity_poly.type
_entity_poly.pdbx_seq_one_letter_code
_entity_poly.pdbx_strand_id
1 'polypeptide(L)' 'MSDTVSKHYEIVDGKLERKRPFCNRCGRGYFMADHGNRYACGNCGYTIFKKQED' A
#
# COMPACT_ATOMS: atom_id res chain seq x y z
N MET A 1 -5.58 -13.50 -13.01
CA MET A 1 -5.47 -13.25 -11.56
C MET A 1 -4.00 -13.40 -11.14
N SER A 2 -3.16 -12.38 -11.32
CA SER A 2 -1.81 -12.35 -10.72
C SER A 2 -1.33 -10.91 -10.63
N ASP A 3 -1.79 -10.22 -9.58
CA ASP A 3 -1.13 -9.01 -9.10
C ASP A 3 0.08 -9.45 -8.27
N THR A 4 1.17 -9.72 -8.99
CA THR A 4 2.44 -10.12 -8.41
C THR A 4 2.98 -8.96 -7.59
N VAL A 5 3.44 -9.25 -6.36
CA VAL A 5 3.92 -8.28 -5.37
C VAL A 5 5.00 -7.33 -5.92
N SER A 6 5.78 -7.77 -6.91
CA SER A 6 6.79 -6.97 -7.61
C SER A 6 6.24 -5.71 -8.30
N LYS A 7 4.98 -5.72 -8.75
CA LYS A 7 4.35 -4.58 -9.45
C LYS A 7 4.17 -3.34 -8.56
N HIS A 8 4.25 -3.51 -7.24
CA HIS A 8 4.12 -2.42 -6.27
C HIS A 8 5.46 -1.78 -5.88
N TYR A 9 6.56 -2.25 -6.48
CA TYR A 9 7.88 -1.66 -6.34
C TYR A 9 8.31 -1.07 -7.68
N GLU A 10 8.83 0.13 -7.63
CA GLU A 10 9.38 0.84 -8.79
C GLU A 10 10.81 1.25 -8.45
N ILE A 11 11.69 1.16 -9.43
CA ILE A 11 13.08 1.59 -9.27
C ILE A 11 13.18 2.94 -9.97
N VAL A 12 13.24 4.01 -9.18
CA VAL A 12 13.45 5.37 -9.69
C VAL A 12 14.86 5.78 -9.30
N ASP A 13 15.71 6.08 -10.29
CA ASP A 13 17.11 6.52 -10.10
C ASP A 13 17.94 5.60 -9.17
N GLY A 14 17.73 4.30 -9.27
CA GLY A 14 18.43 3.29 -8.44
C GLY A 14 17.89 3.15 -7.01
N LYS A 15 16.83 3.88 -6.66
CA LYS A 15 16.12 3.75 -5.37
C LYS A 15 14.82 2.98 -5.55
N LEU A 16 14.58 2.04 -4.62
CA LEU A 16 13.35 1.25 -4.57
C LEU A 16 12.22 2.08 -3.94
N GLU A 17 11.40 2.68 -4.78
CA GLU A 17 10.19 3.38 -4.38
C GLU A 17 9.00 2.42 -4.33
N ARG A 18 8.11 2.64 -3.35
CA ARG A 18 6.96 1.76 -3.10
C ARG A 18 5.70 2.50 -3.50
N LYS A 19 4.90 1.89 -4.37
CA LYS A 19 3.65 2.51 -4.87
C LYS A 19 2.52 2.55 -3.84
N ARG A 20 2.54 1.65 -2.85
CA ARG A 20 1.47 1.51 -1.85
C ARG A 20 2.05 1.34 -0.44
N PRO A 21 1.38 1.86 0.61
CA PRO A 21 1.80 1.67 1.98
C PRO A 21 1.58 0.22 2.45
N PHE A 22 2.36 -0.20 3.43
CA PHE A 22 2.13 -1.45 4.16
C PHE A 22 1.12 -1.28 5.29
N CYS A 23 0.41 -2.35 5.60
CA CYS A 23 -0.41 -2.40 6.79
C CYS A 23 0.46 -2.37 8.05
N ASN A 24 0.22 -1.38 8.93
CA ASN A 24 0.92 -1.25 10.21
C ASN A 24 0.69 -2.45 11.15
N ARG A 25 -0.46 -3.12 11.05
CA ARG A 25 -0.81 -4.29 11.88
C ARG A 25 -0.27 -5.60 11.32
N CYS A 26 -0.32 -5.81 10.01
CA CYS A 26 0.14 -7.05 9.38
C CYS A 26 1.65 -7.04 9.08
N GLY A 27 2.25 -5.86 9.00
CA GLY A 27 3.69 -5.73 8.76
C GLY A 27 4.09 -5.74 7.28
N ARG A 28 5.40 -5.89 7.07
CA ARG A 28 6.05 -5.81 5.76
C ARG A 28 5.57 -6.94 4.84
N GLY A 29 5.20 -6.60 3.61
CA GLY A 29 4.66 -7.54 2.61
C GLY A 29 3.14 -7.46 2.44
N TYR A 30 2.40 -6.90 3.40
CA TYR A 30 0.96 -6.68 3.28
C TYR A 30 0.67 -5.28 2.77
N PHE A 31 0.51 -5.14 1.46
CA PHE A 31 0.12 -3.88 0.84
C PHE A 31 -1.34 -3.55 1.15
N MET A 32 -1.59 -2.29 1.48
CA MET A 32 -2.96 -1.79 1.61
C MET A 32 -3.51 -1.44 0.22
N ALA A 33 -4.77 -1.80 -0.03
CA ALA A 33 -5.49 -1.42 -1.22
C ALA A 33 -5.84 0.07 -1.14
N ASP A 34 -5.56 0.80 -2.21
CA ASP A 34 -5.94 2.20 -2.34
C ASP A 34 -7.33 2.30 -2.97
N HIS A 35 -8.27 2.90 -2.25
CA HIS A 35 -9.63 3.18 -2.70
C HIS A 35 -9.88 4.66 -3.02
N GLY A 36 -8.81 5.44 -3.22
CA GLY A 36 -8.87 6.88 -3.46
C GLY A 36 -8.95 7.67 -2.15
N ASN A 37 -10.00 7.48 -1.36
CA ASN A 37 -10.22 8.19 -0.09
C ASN A 37 -9.63 7.49 1.15
N ARG A 38 -9.29 6.21 1.03
CA ARG A 38 -8.78 5.38 2.14
C ARG A 38 -7.88 4.28 1.63
N TYR A 39 -6.97 3.85 2.48
CA TYR A 39 -6.22 2.62 2.35
C TYR A 39 -6.89 1.54 3.20
N ALA A 40 -7.18 0.38 2.63
CA ALA A 40 -7.77 -0.75 3.34
C ALA A 40 -6.88 -1.99 3.26
N CYS A 41 -6.68 -2.67 4.38
CA CYS A 41 -5.95 -3.93 4.43
C CYS A 41 -6.93 -5.10 4.21
N GLY A 42 -6.73 -5.87 3.14
CA GLY A 42 -7.54 -7.06 2.85
C GLY A 42 -7.33 -8.24 3.81
N ASN A 43 -6.24 -8.24 4.60
CA ASN A 43 -5.93 -9.32 5.53
C ASN A 43 -6.54 -9.11 6.93
N CYS A 44 -6.41 -7.91 7.50
CA CYS A 44 -6.87 -7.62 8.87
C CYS A 44 -8.03 -6.62 8.95
N GLY A 45 -8.53 -6.12 7.82
CA GLY A 45 -9.61 -5.13 7.76
C GLY A 45 -9.22 -3.71 8.23
N TYR A 46 -7.95 -3.47 8.54
CA TYR A 46 -7.51 -2.15 9.00
C TYR A 46 -7.61 -1.11 7.89
N THR A 47 -8.18 0.05 8.23
CA THR A 47 -8.44 1.13 7.26
C THR A 47 -7.77 2.42 7.74
N ILE A 48 -7.02 3.07 6.85
CA ILE A 48 -6.42 4.40 7.06
C ILE A 48 -7.11 5.35 6.09
N PHE A 49 -7.77 6.39 6.60
CA PHE A 49 -8.30 7.43 5.75
C PHE A 49 -7.19 8.40 5.36
N LYS A 50 -7.11 8.74 4.07
CA LYS A 50 -6.18 9.78 3.61
C LYS A 50 -6.74 11.09 4.15
N LYS A 51 -6.07 11.70 5.14
CA LYS A 51 -6.40 13.05 5.53
C LYS A 51 -6.03 13.96 4.36
N GLN A 52 -7.02 14.60 3.76
CA GLN A 52 -6.77 15.82 3.01
C GLN A 52 -6.43 16.86 4.08
N GLU A 53 -5.19 17.34 4.09
CA GLU A 53 -4.86 18.56 4.83
C GLU A 53 -5.57 19.71 4.11
N ASP A 54 -6.38 20.47 4.86
CA ASP A 54 -6.83 21.82 4.48
C ASP A 54 -5.65 22.80 4.59
#